data_AF-A0A7J9WC98-F1
#
_entry.id   AF-A0A7J9WC98-F1
#
_cell.length_a   1.000
_cell.length_b   1.000
_cell.length_c   1.000
_cell.angle_alpha   90.00
_cell.angle_beta   90.00
_cell.angle_gamma   90.00
#
_symmetry.space_group_name_H-M   'P 1'
#
loop_
_entity.id
_entity.type
_entity.pdbx_description
1 polymer ?
#
loop_
_entity_poly.entity_id
_entity_poly.type
_entity_poly.pdbx_seq_one_letter_code
_entity_poly.pdbx_strand_id
1 'polypeptide(L)'
;MSDWEGGGGQGVRWGRFVTGLVAIVLVAAGLYATRQQGRLPIDTDDEPVVEASEQAHVLVTGPLPEVDGWSCPETHPIRAYAEGAYYPAAYPRGTGGVPRPDECYDTAERAEEAGYRLAAPPAGAVLVDGLYLEPTRSPSKGHCQELANAVGYTVACPGLLPAPSDGPRCGRLLCIFPGPDRLEAPRPPRNAGIVIQHRSFTVPPESPWLGVPRDVVVTAVRLATEGTDDTVRVAGPSEFVSCFPEGEIVAQGPRVFRTCVDARPWAPGVGGYPLERHTAAVWRRGRVVYAAGVEGAGRHVDALLTALIDGIEYVDPS
;
A
#
# COMPACT_ATOMS: atom_id res chain seq x y z
N MET A 1 -29.72 72.36 -18.39
CA MET A 1 -28.59 72.95 -17.63
C MET A 1 -27.97 71.81 -16.86
N SER A 2 -26.85 71.21 -17.22
CA SER A 2 -25.76 71.60 -18.14
C SER A 2 -24.99 70.34 -18.49
N ASP A 3 -24.51 70.33 -19.72
CA ASP A 3 -23.42 69.54 -20.32
C ASP A 3 -22.43 68.88 -19.37
N TRP A 4 -22.00 67.67 -19.72
CA TRP A 4 -20.56 67.37 -19.79
C TRP A 4 -20.29 66.33 -20.89
N GLU A 5 -19.49 66.80 -21.86
CA GLU A 5 -18.93 66.10 -23.00
C GLU A 5 -17.79 65.14 -22.64
N GLY A 6 -17.61 64.13 -23.51
CA GLY A 6 -16.30 63.68 -24.02
C GLY A 6 -15.47 62.77 -23.12
N GLY A 7 -14.69 61.81 -23.60
CA GLY A 7 -14.28 61.48 -24.96
C GLY A 7 -12.85 60.94 -24.92
N GLY A 8 -12.56 59.88 -25.69
CA GLY A 8 -11.21 59.53 -26.15
C GLY A 8 -10.34 58.66 -25.23
N GLY A 9 -9.84 57.54 -25.76
CA GLY A 9 -8.79 56.78 -25.09
C GLY A 9 -8.47 55.37 -25.58
N GLN A 10 -8.83 54.97 -26.81
CA GLN A 10 -8.21 53.80 -27.44
C GLN A 10 -6.77 54.16 -27.82
N GLY A 11 -5.80 53.64 -27.08
CA GLY A 11 -4.39 53.93 -27.32
C GLY A 11 -3.45 52.91 -26.69
N VAL A 12 -3.01 51.96 -27.52
CA VAL A 12 -1.67 51.36 -27.50
C VAL A 12 -1.28 50.52 -26.27
N ARG A 13 -1.54 49.21 -26.34
CA ARG A 13 -0.84 48.21 -25.51
C ARG A 13 -0.42 46.96 -26.30
N TRP A 14 -0.09 47.12 -27.59
CA TRP A 14 0.36 46.01 -28.45
C TRP A 14 1.89 45.77 -28.42
N GLY A 15 2.69 46.72 -27.94
CA GLY A 15 4.15 46.64 -28.00
C GLY A 15 4.83 45.67 -27.01
N ARG A 16 4.12 45.14 -26.01
CA ARG A 16 4.71 44.25 -24.98
C ARG A 16 4.47 42.75 -25.21
N PHE A 17 3.53 42.39 -26.09
CA PHE A 17 3.25 40.98 -26.38
C PHE A 17 4.21 40.39 -27.41
N VAL A 18 4.69 41.19 -28.36
CA VAL A 18 5.55 40.70 -29.45
C VAL A 18 6.96 40.37 -28.94
N THR A 19 7.51 41.15 -28.01
CA THR A 19 8.86 40.90 -27.44
C THR A 19 8.92 39.64 -26.57
N GLY A 20 7.83 39.29 -25.88
CA GLY A 20 7.76 38.09 -25.05
C GLY A 20 7.74 36.79 -25.87
N LEU A 21 7.05 36.78 -27.02
CA LEU A 21 6.97 35.61 -27.90
C LEU A 21 8.32 35.28 -28.57
N VAL A 22 9.09 36.29 -28.97
CA VAL A 22 10.42 36.07 -29.59
C VAL A 22 11.40 35.42 -28.60
N ALA A 23 11.35 35.81 -27.32
CA ALA A 23 12.21 35.21 -26.29
C ALA A 23 11.88 33.72 -26.05
N ILE A 24 10.60 33.34 -26.06
CA ILE A 24 10.17 31.95 -25.87
C ILE A 24 10.60 31.07 -27.04
N VAL A 25 10.48 31.57 -28.28
CA VAL A 25 10.89 30.82 -29.48
C VAL A 25 12.41 30.59 -29.51
N LEU A 26 13.21 31.58 -29.10
CA LEU A 26 14.67 31.43 -29.04
C LEU A 26 15.12 30.44 -27.96
N VAL A 27 14.45 30.40 -26.80
CA VAL A 27 14.74 29.41 -25.75
C VAL A 27 14.35 28.00 -26.20
N ALA A 28 13.20 27.84 -26.85
CA ALA A 28 12.76 26.55 -27.38
C ALA A 28 13.70 26.04 -28.50
N ALA A 29 14.15 26.92 -29.39
CA ALA A 29 15.11 26.58 -30.45
C ALA A 29 16.49 26.20 -29.88
N GLY A 30 16.96 26.91 -28.83
CA GLY A 30 18.20 26.59 -28.13
C GLY A 30 18.15 25.21 -27.44
N LEU A 31 17.04 24.89 -26.76
CA LEU A 31 16.84 23.58 -26.13
C LEU A 31 16.68 22.44 -27.14
N TYR A 32 16.13 22.72 -28.32
CA TYR A 32 16.04 21.73 -29.40
C TYR A 32 17.42 21.45 -30.03
N ALA A 33 18.23 22.49 -30.24
CA ALA A 33 19.59 22.36 -30.78
C ALA A 33 20.53 21.61 -29.84
N THR A 34 20.47 21.85 -28.52
CA THR A 34 21.27 21.12 -27.54
C THR A 34 20.85 19.65 -27.41
N ARG A 35 19.56 19.33 -27.65
CA ARG A 35 19.10 17.94 -27.71
C ARG A 35 19.63 17.17 -28.92
N GLN A 36 19.85 17.82 -30.06
CA GLN A 36 20.40 17.16 -31.24
C GLN A 36 21.91 16.91 -31.14
N GLN A 37 22.66 17.78 -30.45
CA GLN A 37 24.10 17.61 -30.28
C GLN A 37 24.50 16.50 -29.29
N GLY A 38 23.56 15.93 -28.53
CA GLY A 38 23.79 14.78 -27.66
C GLY A 38 23.73 13.41 -28.34
N ARG A 39 23.39 13.33 -29.63
CA ARG A 39 23.50 12.08 -30.42
C ARG A 39 24.92 11.98 -30.98
N LEU A 40 25.83 11.44 -30.18
CA LEU A 40 27.10 10.93 -30.67
C LEU A 40 26.81 9.91 -31.78
N PRO A 41 27.45 10.01 -32.96
CA PRO A 41 27.45 8.92 -33.92
C PRO A 41 28.13 7.73 -33.25
N ILE A 42 27.38 6.66 -33.05
CA ILE A 42 27.95 5.37 -32.68
C ILE A 42 28.66 4.89 -33.94
N ASP A 43 29.99 4.89 -33.90
CA ASP A 43 30.83 4.22 -34.88
C ASP A 43 30.51 2.73 -34.79
N THR A 44 29.79 2.21 -35.77
CA THR A 44 29.63 0.77 -35.97
C THR A 44 30.87 0.27 -36.70
N ASP A 45 31.98 0.18 -35.96
CA ASP A 45 33.05 -0.73 -36.34
C ASP A 45 32.53 -2.15 -36.06
N ASP A 46 32.52 -2.98 -37.11
CA ASP A 46 32.27 -4.42 -37.09
C ASP A 46 33.33 -5.14 -36.24
N GLU A 47 33.34 -4.91 -34.93
CA GLU A 47 33.92 -5.87 -34.00
C GLU A 47 32.98 -7.07 -33.90
N PRO A 48 33.49 -8.31 -34.03
CA PRO A 48 32.68 -9.48 -33.78
C PRO A 48 32.14 -9.37 -32.36
N VAL A 49 30.82 -9.28 -32.25
CA VAL A 49 30.10 -9.44 -30.99
C VAL A 49 30.56 -10.76 -30.42
N VAL A 50 31.49 -10.71 -29.46
CA VAL A 50 31.79 -11.83 -28.60
C VAL A 50 30.47 -12.12 -27.93
N GLU A 51 29.80 -13.19 -28.38
CA GLU A 51 28.57 -13.71 -27.78
C GLU A 51 28.77 -13.63 -26.28
N ALA A 52 27.96 -12.77 -25.65
CA ALA A 52 27.94 -12.64 -24.21
C ALA A 52 27.85 -14.06 -23.69
N SER A 53 28.92 -14.52 -23.06
CA SER A 53 28.99 -15.88 -22.53
C SER A 53 27.69 -16.09 -21.81
N GLU A 54 26.90 -17.05 -22.30
CA GLU A 54 25.73 -17.58 -21.64
C GLU A 54 26.26 -18.10 -20.31
N GLN A 55 26.35 -17.20 -19.32
CA GLN A 55 26.69 -17.54 -17.96
C GLN A 55 25.53 -18.42 -17.57
N ALA A 56 25.76 -19.73 -17.58
CA ALA A 56 24.78 -20.72 -17.18
C ALA A 56 24.18 -20.19 -15.88
N HIS A 57 22.94 -19.69 -15.95
CA HIS A 57 22.23 -19.21 -14.79
C HIS A 57 22.23 -20.41 -13.84
N VAL A 58 23.00 -20.29 -12.75
CA VAL A 58 23.06 -21.35 -11.75
C VAL A 58 21.62 -21.54 -11.29
N LEU A 59 21.01 -22.66 -11.67
CA LEU A 59 19.58 -22.90 -11.49
C LEU A 59 19.25 -23.30 -10.05
N VAL A 60 20.25 -23.85 -9.36
CA VAL A 60 20.18 -24.38 -7.99
C VAL A 60 21.45 -24.01 -7.27
N THR A 61 21.32 -23.51 -6.06
CA THR A 61 22.46 -23.26 -5.17
C THR A 61 22.28 -23.96 -3.84
N GLY A 62 23.38 -24.10 -3.10
CA GLY A 62 23.35 -24.66 -1.74
C GLY A 62 22.96 -23.62 -0.69
N PRO A 63 22.48 -24.06 0.49
CA PRO A 63 22.19 -23.17 1.61
C PRO A 63 23.48 -22.57 2.20
N LEU A 64 23.35 -21.37 2.76
CA LEU A 64 24.41 -20.64 3.46
C LEU A 64 24.22 -20.75 4.99
N PRO A 65 25.31 -20.88 5.77
CA PRO A 65 25.22 -20.84 7.23
C PRO A 65 24.97 -19.41 7.75
N GLU A 66 24.07 -19.28 8.73
CA GLU A 66 23.77 -18.05 9.47
C GLU A 66 24.03 -18.24 10.97
N VAL A 67 24.03 -17.14 11.75
CA VAL A 67 24.25 -17.17 13.21
C VAL A 67 23.30 -18.14 13.92
N ASP A 68 22.04 -18.18 13.49
CA ASP A 68 20.98 -18.97 14.12
C ASP A 68 20.39 -20.05 13.19
N GLY A 69 21.11 -20.46 12.14
CA GLY A 69 20.63 -21.54 11.26
C GLY A 69 21.20 -21.54 9.86
N TRP A 70 20.34 -21.81 8.89
CA TRP A 70 20.66 -21.88 7.47
C TRP A 70 19.65 -21.08 6.67
N SER A 71 20.14 -20.38 5.66
CA SER A 71 19.30 -19.63 4.72
C SER A 71 19.68 -19.93 3.29
N CYS A 72 18.78 -19.59 2.37
CA CYS A 72 19.15 -19.52 0.98
C CYS A 72 19.65 -18.11 0.66
N PRO A 73 20.59 -17.96 -0.30
CA PRO A 73 21.03 -16.64 -0.73
C PRO A 73 19.87 -15.84 -1.31
N GLU A 74 19.96 -14.51 -1.26
CA GLU A 74 18.91 -13.61 -1.75
C GLU A 74 18.55 -13.84 -3.22
N THR A 75 19.51 -14.31 -4.02
CA THR A 75 19.29 -14.67 -5.44
C THR A 75 18.52 -15.96 -5.63
N HIS A 76 18.43 -16.82 -4.61
CA HIS A 76 17.74 -18.11 -4.65
C HIS A 76 16.86 -18.31 -3.41
N PRO A 77 15.89 -17.44 -3.13
CA PRO A 77 15.28 -17.37 -1.80
C PRO A 77 14.29 -18.50 -1.50
N ILE A 78 14.05 -19.41 -2.45
CA ILE A 78 13.16 -20.55 -2.27
C ILE A 78 13.90 -21.74 -1.69
N ARG A 79 13.45 -22.17 -0.51
CA ARG A 79 14.05 -23.29 0.23
C ARG A 79 13.34 -24.58 -0.15
N ALA A 80 14.06 -25.58 -0.62
CA ALA A 80 13.53 -26.90 -0.92
C ALA A 80 14.12 -27.95 0.03
N TYR A 81 13.30 -28.91 0.44
CA TYR A 81 13.65 -29.92 1.44
C TYR A 81 13.33 -31.33 0.96
N ALA A 82 14.09 -32.31 1.43
CA ALA A 82 14.05 -33.71 1.04
C ALA A 82 12.66 -34.38 1.19
N GLU A 83 11.76 -33.83 2.00
CA GLU A 83 10.34 -34.25 2.04
C GLU A 83 9.56 -33.94 0.74
N GLY A 84 10.18 -33.31 -0.25
CA GLY A 84 9.55 -32.94 -1.52
C GLY A 84 8.70 -31.68 -1.43
N ALA A 85 8.98 -30.82 -0.45
CA ALA A 85 8.30 -29.55 -0.26
C ALA A 85 9.26 -28.37 -0.48
N TYR A 86 8.75 -27.29 -1.06
CA TYR A 86 9.46 -26.01 -1.12
C TYR A 86 8.70 -24.91 -0.38
N TYR A 87 9.46 -23.95 0.14
CA TYR A 87 8.99 -22.87 0.99
C TYR A 87 9.49 -21.54 0.39
N PRO A 88 8.58 -20.72 -0.18
CA PRO A 88 8.92 -19.40 -0.68
C PRO A 88 9.58 -18.51 0.38
N ALA A 89 10.17 -17.40 -0.08
CA ALA A 89 10.75 -16.37 0.79
C ALA A 89 9.73 -15.85 1.81
N ALA A 90 8.49 -15.63 1.35
CA ALA A 90 7.36 -15.13 2.13
C ALA A 90 6.66 -16.21 2.97
N TYR A 91 7.14 -17.46 2.96
CA TYR A 91 6.52 -18.53 3.74
C TYR A 91 6.65 -18.23 5.24
N PRO A 92 5.55 -18.31 6.01
CA PRO A 92 5.59 -17.92 7.41
C PRO A 92 6.53 -18.80 8.24
N ARG A 93 7.40 -18.15 9.00
CA ARG A 93 8.36 -18.85 9.85
C ARG A 93 7.66 -19.21 11.17
N GLY A 94 7.55 -20.50 11.45
CA GLY A 94 7.15 -20.98 12.76
C GLY A 94 8.17 -20.60 13.84
N THR A 95 7.82 -20.83 15.11
CA THR A 95 8.72 -20.57 16.26
C THR A 95 9.85 -21.60 16.41
N GLY A 96 9.99 -22.54 15.47
CA GLY A 96 11.05 -23.53 15.44
C GLY A 96 12.27 -23.01 14.68
N GLY A 97 13.46 -23.52 15.04
CA GLY A 97 14.66 -23.27 14.24
C GLY A 97 14.45 -23.71 12.78
N VAL A 98 14.92 -22.90 11.83
CA VAL A 98 14.77 -23.20 10.41
C VAL A 98 15.74 -24.35 10.07
N PRO A 99 15.25 -25.55 9.69
CA PRO A 99 16.13 -26.63 9.29
C PRO A 99 16.91 -26.23 8.03
N ARG A 100 18.08 -26.84 7.86
CA ARG A 100 18.91 -26.65 6.66
C ARG A 100 18.13 -27.07 5.40
N PRO A 101 17.91 -26.16 4.43
CA PRO A 101 17.38 -26.54 3.12
C PRO A 101 18.35 -27.48 2.41
N ASP A 102 17.84 -28.43 1.64
CA ASP A 102 18.68 -29.29 0.79
C ASP A 102 19.14 -28.52 -0.45
N GLU A 103 18.21 -27.75 -1.04
CA GLU A 103 18.42 -27.00 -2.28
C GLU A 103 17.77 -25.62 -2.19
N CYS A 104 18.34 -24.66 -2.92
CA CYS A 104 17.83 -23.30 -3.02
C CYS A 104 17.56 -22.93 -4.49
N TYR A 105 16.36 -22.42 -4.77
CA TYR A 105 15.87 -22.04 -6.09
C TYR A 105 15.57 -20.54 -6.17
N ASP A 106 15.72 -19.95 -7.36
CA ASP A 106 15.40 -18.54 -7.61
C ASP A 106 13.90 -18.30 -7.84
N THR A 107 13.18 -19.26 -8.43
CA THR A 107 11.74 -19.18 -8.68
C THR A 107 10.98 -20.42 -8.24
N ALA A 108 9.70 -20.25 -7.94
CA ALA A 108 8.83 -21.33 -7.49
C ALA A 108 8.64 -22.37 -8.60
N GLU A 109 8.49 -21.90 -9.83
CA GLU A 109 8.37 -22.71 -11.04
C GLU A 109 9.55 -23.69 -11.17
N ARG A 110 10.79 -23.26 -10.92
CA ARG A 110 11.94 -24.17 -10.99
C ARG A 110 11.97 -25.22 -9.90
N ALA A 111 11.55 -24.85 -8.68
CA ALA A 111 11.39 -25.84 -7.61
C ALA A 111 10.30 -26.88 -7.99
N GLU A 112 9.22 -26.44 -8.62
CA GLU A 112 8.16 -27.34 -9.11
C GLU A 112 8.63 -28.25 -10.24
N GLU A 113 9.39 -27.72 -11.21
CA GLU A 113 10.02 -28.50 -12.30
C GLU A 113 10.99 -29.55 -11.76
N ALA A 114 11.69 -29.24 -10.67
CA ALA A 114 12.56 -30.18 -9.95
C ALA A 114 11.79 -31.23 -9.12
N GLY A 115 10.46 -31.17 -9.09
CA GLY A 115 9.59 -32.16 -8.45
C GLY A 115 9.19 -31.81 -7.01
N TYR A 116 9.54 -30.62 -6.52
CA TYR A 116 9.05 -30.14 -5.23
C TYR A 116 7.63 -29.60 -5.36
N ARG A 117 6.89 -29.60 -4.25
CA ARG A 117 5.54 -29.02 -4.18
C ARG A 117 5.50 -27.89 -3.17
N LEU A 118 4.63 -26.91 -3.39
CA LEU A 118 4.46 -25.83 -2.44
C LEU A 118 4.06 -26.40 -1.07
N ALA A 119 4.80 -26.04 -0.04
CA ALA A 119 4.48 -26.43 1.32
C ALA A 119 3.07 -25.93 1.70
N ALA A 120 2.30 -26.80 2.36
CA ALA A 120 0.98 -26.43 2.85
C ALA A 120 1.11 -25.28 3.86
N PRO A 121 0.22 -24.26 3.83
CA PRO A 121 0.27 -23.17 4.80
C PRO A 121 0.24 -23.68 6.24
N PRO A 122 0.94 -23.01 7.19
CA PRO A 122 0.82 -23.32 8.61
C PRO A 122 -0.64 -23.28 9.09
N ALA A 123 -0.94 -23.97 10.20
CA ALA A 123 -2.30 -24.01 10.73
C ALA A 123 -2.88 -22.60 10.98
N GLY A 124 -4.05 -22.33 10.38
CA GLY A 124 -4.73 -21.03 10.45
C GLY A 124 -4.23 -20.00 9.46
N ALA A 125 -3.10 -20.22 8.80
CA ALA A 125 -2.65 -19.37 7.70
C ALA A 125 -3.39 -19.71 6.41
N VAL A 126 -3.59 -18.70 5.56
CA VAL A 126 -4.20 -18.85 4.24
C VAL A 126 -3.29 -18.24 3.18
N LEU A 127 -3.22 -18.87 2.00
CA LEU A 127 -2.49 -18.36 0.86
C LEU A 127 -3.45 -17.64 -0.07
N VAL A 128 -3.20 -16.35 -0.32
CA VAL A 128 -4.03 -15.49 -1.19
C VAL A 128 -3.10 -14.87 -2.23
N ASP A 129 -3.22 -15.32 -3.48
CA ASP A 129 -2.41 -14.80 -4.60
C ASP A 129 -0.91 -14.72 -4.31
N GLY A 130 -0.36 -15.79 -3.69
CA GLY A 130 1.06 -15.89 -3.35
C GLY A 130 1.46 -15.21 -2.03
N LEU A 131 0.54 -14.48 -1.38
CA LEU A 131 0.76 -13.90 -0.05
C LEU A 131 0.19 -14.80 1.03
N TYR A 132 1.00 -15.10 2.04
CA TYR A 132 0.53 -15.79 3.23
C TYR A 132 -0.07 -14.80 4.20
N LEU A 133 -1.31 -15.04 4.61
CA LEU A 133 -1.96 -14.32 5.69
C LEU A 133 -1.97 -15.24 6.91
N GLU A 134 -1.41 -14.78 8.02
CA GLU A 134 -1.35 -15.51 9.28
C GLU A 134 -2.38 -15.00 10.29
N PRO A 135 -2.85 -15.86 11.21
CA PRO A 135 -3.59 -15.43 12.37
C PRO A 135 -2.81 -14.38 13.14
N THR A 136 -3.35 -13.17 13.22
CA THR A 136 -2.62 -12.10 13.89
C THR A 136 -2.63 -12.29 15.40
N ARG A 137 -1.50 -11.94 16.03
CA ARG A 137 -1.37 -11.88 17.49
C ARG A 137 -1.49 -10.46 18.03
N SER A 138 -1.48 -9.47 17.15
CA SER A 138 -1.67 -8.05 17.46
C SER A 138 -2.65 -7.41 16.46
N PRO A 139 -3.50 -6.46 16.84
CA PRO A 139 -3.79 -6.11 18.21
C PRO A 139 -4.44 -7.34 18.85
N SER A 140 -4.10 -7.65 20.11
CA SER A 140 -4.84 -8.71 20.79
C SER A 140 -6.31 -8.31 20.90
N LYS A 141 -7.22 -9.28 20.98
CA LYS A 141 -8.65 -9.01 21.20
C LYS A 141 -8.88 -8.06 22.39
N GLY A 142 -8.07 -8.19 23.45
CA GLY A 142 -8.08 -7.27 24.59
C GLY A 142 -7.72 -5.82 24.22
N HIS A 143 -6.71 -5.60 23.37
CA HIS A 143 -6.39 -4.26 22.88
C HIS A 143 -7.51 -3.69 22.00
N CYS A 144 -8.09 -4.49 21.11
CA CYS A 144 -9.24 -4.07 20.31
C CYS A 144 -10.44 -3.67 21.18
N GLN A 145 -10.68 -4.40 22.28
CA GLN A 145 -11.71 -4.04 23.27
C GLN A 145 -11.40 -2.71 23.97
N GLU A 146 -10.14 -2.49 24.39
CA GLU A 146 -9.72 -1.20 24.97
C GLU A 146 -9.92 -0.05 23.98
N LEU A 147 -9.58 -0.23 22.70
CA LEU A 147 -9.84 0.75 21.65
C LEU A 147 -11.34 1.02 21.48
N ALA A 148 -12.17 -0.02 21.41
CA ALA A 148 -13.62 0.11 21.26
C ALA A 148 -14.25 0.90 22.41
N ASN A 149 -13.81 0.61 23.64
CA ASN A 149 -14.23 1.33 24.84
C ASN A 149 -13.78 2.79 24.81
N ALA A 150 -12.57 3.06 24.33
CA ALA A 150 -12.03 4.41 24.23
C ALA A 150 -12.80 5.27 23.21
N VAL A 151 -13.08 4.75 22.02
CA VAL A 151 -13.77 5.50 20.95
C VAL A 151 -15.30 5.47 21.05
N GLY A 152 -15.84 4.53 21.84
CA GLY A 152 -17.28 4.33 22.05
C GLY A 152 -18.02 3.86 20.80
N TYR A 153 -17.36 3.14 19.91
CA TYR A 153 -17.96 2.48 18.74
C TYR A 153 -17.20 1.19 18.37
N THR A 154 -17.83 0.35 17.55
CA THR A 154 -17.31 -0.95 17.14
C THR A 154 -16.02 -0.85 16.35
N VAL A 155 -14.98 -1.59 16.76
CA VAL A 155 -13.66 -1.60 16.13
C VAL A 155 -13.51 -2.84 15.24
N ALA A 156 -12.97 -2.64 14.04
CA ALA A 156 -12.57 -3.71 13.15
C ALA A 156 -11.18 -4.22 13.55
N CYS A 157 -11.14 -5.34 14.28
CA CYS A 157 -9.91 -6.00 14.70
C CYS A 157 -9.48 -7.00 13.62
N PRO A 158 -8.35 -6.81 12.92
CA PRO A 158 -7.87 -7.80 11.95
C PRO A 158 -7.64 -9.13 12.67
N GLY A 159 -8.13 -10.24 12.12
CA GLY A 159 -7.82 -11.60 12.58
C GLY A 159 -6.76 -12.28 11.72
N LEU A 160 -6.55 -11.78 10.50
CA LEU A 160 -5.53 -12.23 9.55
C LEU A 160 -4.72 -11.03 9.06
N LEU A 161 -3.39 -11.19 8.93
CA LEU A 161 -2.49 -10.18 8.35
C LEU A 161 -1.41 -10.86 7.50
N PRO A 162 -0.84 -10.17 6.50
CA PRO A 162 0.27 -10.72 5.73
C PRO A 162 1.47 -11.11 6.61
N ALA A 163 2.18 -12.15 6.22
CA ALA A 163 3.36 -12.63 6.93
C ALA A 163 4.59 -11.71 6.73
N PRO A 164 5.42 -11.46 7.75
CA PRO A 164 5.24 -11.93 9.12
C PRO A 164 4.13 -11.14 9.83
N SER A 165 3.18 -11.81 10.50
CA SER A 165 2.17 -11.12 11.30
C SER A 165 2.70 -10.70 12.67
N ASP A 166 3.82 -9.96 12.71
CA ASP A 166 4.33 -9.26 13.90
C ASP A 166 3.29 -8.27 14.46
N GLY A 167 2.33 -7.94 13.60
CA GLY A 167 1.07 -7.30 13.87
C GLY A 167 1.20 -5.78 13.94
N PRO A 168 0.08 -5.07 14.02
CA PRO A 168 0.04 -3.64 13.99
C PRO A 168 0.61 -3.06 15.27
N ARG A 169 1.27 -1.91 15.13
CA ARG A 169 1.95 -1.20 16.22
C ARG A 169 0.99 -0.37 17.07
N CYS A 170 -0.19 -0.91 17.37
CA CYS A 170 -1.21 -0.26 18.18
C CYS A 170 -0.91 -0.36 19.68
N GLY A 171 -0.18 0.62 20.21
CA GLY A 171 -0.16 0.89 21.65
C GLY A 171 -1.42 1.65 22.11
N ARG A 172 -1.67 1.70 23.43
CA ARG A 172 -2.91 2.14 24.11
C ARG A 172 -3.58 3.45 23.64
N LEU A 173 -2.90 4.31 22.86
CA LEU A 173 -3.46 5.50 22.22
C LEU A 173 -2.86 5.81 20.83
N LEU A 174 -1.94 4.98 20.32
CA LEU A 174 -1.22 5.26 19.07
C LEU A 174 -2.09 5.06 17.82
N CYS A 175 -3.19 4.32 17.97
CA CYS A 175 -4.12 4.03 16.88
C CYS A 175 -5.40 4.87 16.93
N ILE A 176 -5.48 5.83 17.85
CA ILE A 176 -6.61 6.78 17.95
C ILE A 176 -6.15 8.13 17.43
N PHE A 177 -6.81 8.63 16.39
CA PHE A 177 -6.49 9.90 15.77
C PHE A 177 -7.60 10.91 16.09
N PRO A 178 -7.28 12.03 16.76
CA PRO A 178 -8.27 13.04 17.07
C PRO A 178 -8.81 13.64 15.77
N GLY A 179 -10.13 13.89 15.74
CA GLY A 179 -10.73 14.69 14.68
C GLY A 179 -10.28 16.16 14.77
N PRO A 180 -10.68 16.99 13.80
CA PRO A 180 -10.32 18.42 13.75
C PRO A 180 -10.74 19.22 15.00
N ASP A 181 -11.69 18.72 15.79
CA ASP A 181 -12.31 19.41 16.92
C ASP A 181 -11.58 19.24 18.28
N ARG A 182 -10.27 19.52 18.34
CA ARG A 182 -9.41 19.78 19.54
C ARG A 182 -8.48 18.66 20.06
N LEU A 183 -7.34 19.15 20.56
CA LEU A 183 -6.25 18.47 21.27
C LEU A 183 -6.35 18.53 22.82
N GLU A 184 -7.38 19.16 23.39
CA GLU A 184 -7.36 19.58 24.82
C GLU A 184 -8.22 18.74 25.79
N ALA A 185 -8.83 17.64 25.36
CA ALA A 185 -9.71 16.83 26.23
C ALA A 185 -8.99 15.58 26.81
N PRO A 186 -9.19 15.24 28.11
CA PRO A 186 -8.63 14.03 28.73
C PRO A 186 -9.26 12.71 28.27
N ARG A 187 -10.25 12.76 27.36
CA ARG A 187 -10.83 11.59 26.68
C ARG A 187 -10.76 11.83 25.17
N PRO A 188 -10.51 10.78 24.36
CA PRO A 188 -10.56 10.93 22.91
C PRO A 188 -11.93 11.46 22.48
N PRO A 189 -11.99 12.39 21.51
CA PRO A 189 -13.25 12.92 21.03
C PRO A 189 -14.11 11.78 20.47
N ARG A 190 -15.45 11.90 20.60
CA ARG A 190 -16.40 10.93 20.00
C ARG A 190 -16.27 10.79 18.47
N ASN A 191 -15.55 11.75 17.87
CA ASN A 191 -15.26 11.88 16.45
C ASN A 191 -13.85 11.38 16.09
N ALA A 192 -13.15 10.71 17.00
CA ALA A 192 -11.85 10.14 16.72
C ALA A 192 -11.95 9.03 15.67
N GLY A 193 -10.96 8.98 14.77
CA GLY A 193 -10.76 7.86 13.86
C GLY A 193 -9.81 6.83 14.46
N ILE A 194 -9.90 5.61 13.95
CA ILE A 194 -8.98 4.52 14.27
C ILE A 194 -8.14 4.22 13.04
N VAL A 195 -6.84 3.98 13.24
CA VAL A 195 -5.93 3.48 12.21
C VAL A 195 -5.12 2.33 12.80
N ILE A 196 -5.25 1.14 12.22
CA ILE A 196 -4.49 -0.06 12.54
C ILE A 196 -3.61 -0.36 11.33
N GLN A 197 -2.29 -0.23 11.48
CA GLN A 197 -1.34 -0.40 10.37
C GLN A 197 -0.36 -1.53 10.64
N HIS A 198 -0.22 -2.40 9.66
CA HIS A 198 0.81 -3.43 9.58
C HIS A 198 1.76 -3.10 8.42
N ARG A 199 3.07 -3.21 8.65
CA ARG A 199 4.12 -2.74 7.73
C ARG A 199 5.10 -3.84 7.40
N SER A 200 5.80 -3.65 6.29
CA SER A 200 6.98 -4.44 5.90
C SER A 200 6.71 -5.94 5.75
N PHE A 201 5.51 -6.33 5.30
CA PHE A 201 5.26 -7.74 5.01
C PHE A 201 6.12 -8.26 3.85
N THR A 202 6.32 -9.57 3.80
CA THR A 202 7.16 -10.19 2.78
C THR A 202 6.33 -10.54 1.56
N VAL A 203 6.80 -10.11 0.39
CA VAL A 203 6.21 -10.47 -0.91
C VAL A 203 7.14 -11.47 -1.60
N PRO A 204 6.62 -12.48 -2.31
CA PRO A 204 7.43 -13.32 -3.18
C PRO A 204 8.21 -12.48 -4.22
N PRO A 205 9.41 -12.88 -4.64
CA PRO A 205 10.17 -12.16 -5.68
C PRO A 205 9.44 -12.12 -7.04
N GLU A 206 8.68 -13.16 -7.36
CA GLU A 206 7.83 -13.26 -8.55
C GLU A 206 6.50 -12.50 -8.42
N SER A 207 6.25 -11.92 -7.24
CA SER A 207 4.97 -11.32 -6.91
C SER A 207 4.75 -10.03 -7.70
N PRO A 208 3.53 -9.76 -8.19
CA PRO A 208 3.19 -8.46 -8.79
C PRO A 208 3.31 -7.29 -7.81
N TRP A 209 3.53 -7.61 -6.53
CA TRP A 209 3.74 -6.68 -5.42
C TRP A 209 5.21 -6.25 -5.25
N LEU A 210 6.12 -6.75 -6.08
CA LEU A 210 7.54 -6.39 -6.00
C LEU A 210 7.74 -4.88 -6.28
N GLY A 211 8.50 -4.22 -5.40
CA GLY A 211 8.77 -2.77 -5.52
C GLY A 211 7.67 -1.86 -4.98
N VAL A 212 6.58 -2.43 -4.47
CA VAL A 212 5.50 -1.69 -3.82
C VAL A 212 5.74 -1.69 -2.29
N PRO A 213 5.58 -0.55 -1.60
CA PRO A 213 5.51 -0.51 -0.15
C PRO A 213 4.53 -1.55 0.42
N ARG A 214 4.98 -2.24 1.47
CA ARG A 214 4.31 -3.44 2.01
C ARG A 214 3.51 -3.09 3.25
N ASP A 215 2.52 -2.22 3.06
CA ASP A 215 1.73 -1.69 4.17
C ASP A 215 0.25 -2.00 3.96
N VAL A 216 -0.34 -2.63 4.97
CA VAL A 216 -1.79 -2.80 5.09
C VAL A 216 -2.27 -1.87 6.19
N VAL A 217 -3.31 -1.12 5.92
CA VAL A 217 -3.96 -0.27 6.92
C VAL A 217 -5.44 -0.61 6.97
N VAL A 218 -5.98 -0.67 8.18
CA VAL A 218 -7.41 -0.78 8.46
C VAL A 218 -7.82 0.42 9.29
N THR A 219 -8.86 1.12 8.86
CA THR A 219 -9.34 2.34 9.49
C THR A 219 -10.81 2.26 9.85
N ALA A 220 -11.22 3.10 10.79
CA ALA A 220 -12.62 3.28 11.12
C ALA A 220 -12.91 4.73 11.50
N VAL A 221 -14.08 5.23 11.09
CA VAL A 221 -14.61 6.53 11.53
C VAL A 221 -16.12 6.45 11.75
N ARG A 222 -16.62 7.26 12.68
CA ARG A 222 -18.06 7.37 12.94
C ARG A 222 -18.76 8.20 11.87
N LEU A 223 -19.98 7.81 11.50
CA LEU A 223 -20.89 8.62 10.69
C LEU A 223 -21.39 9.84 11.46
N ALA A 224 -21.19 11.02 10.87
CA ALA A 224 -21.77 12.26 11.33
C ALA A 224 -23.23 12.38 10.86
N THR A 225 -23.46 12.35 9.54
CA THR A 225 -24.78 12.51 8.92
C THR A 225 -24.90 11.64 7.67
N GLU A 226 -26.13 11.23 7.36
CA GLU A 226 -26.48 10.51 6.13
C GLU A 226 -27.21 11.49 5.20
N GLY A 227 -26.71 11.63 3.97
CA GLY A 227 -27.36 12.38 2.90
C GLY A 227 -28.52 11.60 2.30
N THR A 228 -29.34 12.29 1.52
CA THR A 228 -30.49 11.67 0.81
C THR A 228 -30.08 10.83 -0.39
N ASP A 229 -28.84 10.97 -0.85
CA ASP A 229 -28.34 10.42 -2.12
C ASP A 229 -27.39 9.23 -1.88
N ASP A 230 -27.60 8.48 -0.78
CA ASP A 230 -26.72 7.43 -0.24
C ASP A 230 -25.29 7.90 0.10
N THR A 231 -25.07 9.21 0.09
CA THR A 231 -23.81 9.81 0.46
C THR A 231 -23.71 9.94 1.98
N VAL A 232 -22.56 9.57 2.53
CA VAL A 232 -22.33 9.60 3.97
C VAL A 232 -21.27 10.60 4.34
N ARG A 233 -21.56 11.40 5.38
CA ARG A 233 -20.59 12.28 6.02
C ARG A 233 -20.04 11.65 7.28
N VAL A 234 -18.73 11.68 7.42
CA VAL A 234 -18.02 11.14 8.59
C VAL A 234 -17.64 12.25 9.55
N ALA A 235 -17.60 11.91 10.84
CA ALA A 235 -17.25 12.85 11.90
C ALA A 235 -15.73 12.99 12.09
N GLY A 236 -14.96 12.03 11.57
CA GLY A 236 -13.50 12.02 11.61
C GLY A 236 -12.87 12.47 10.28
N PRO A 237 -11.55 12.37 10.19
CA PRO A 237 -10.81 12.69 8.96
C PRO A 237 -11.29 11.77 7.82
N SER A 238 -11.88 12.36 6.77
CA SER A 238 -12.46 11.61 5.65
C SER A 238 -11.42 10.87 4.82
N GLU A 239 -10.16 11.30 4.91
CA GLU A 239 -9.03 10.58 4.36
C GLU A 239 -8.97 9.16 4.90
N PHE A 240 -9.39 8.88 6.14
CA PHE A 240 -9.30 7.52 6.68
C PHE A 240 -10.12 6.51 5.90
N VAL A 241 -11.20 6.93 5.24
CA VAL A 241 -12.16 6.03 4.61
C VAL A 241 -12.51 6.43 3.18
N SER A 242 -11.78 7.39 2.60
CA SER A 242 -11.97 7.81 1.21
C SER A 242 -10.69 8.39 0.61
N CYS A 243 -10.61 8.36 -0.72
CA CYS A 243 -9.56 9.04 -1.47
C CYS A 243 -9.78 10.57 -1.58
N PHE A 244 -10.84 11.14 -0.99
CA PHE A 244 -11.27 12.52 -1.24
C PHE A 244 -11.17 13.39 0.02
N PRO A 245 -10.76 14.67 -0.14
CA PRO A 245 -10.69 15.63 0.97
C PRO A 245 -12.08 16.12 1.43
N GLU A 246 -13.12 15.89 0.62
CA GLU A 246 -14.48 16.27 0.97
C GLU A 246 -15.17 15.05 1.54
N GLY A 247 -15.71 15.19 2.77
CA GLY A 247 -16.23 14.11 3.60
C GLY A 247 -17.50 13.46 3.08
N GLU A 248 -17.59 13.20 1.79
CA GLU A 248 -18.66 12.51 1.13
C GLU A 248 -18.17 11.14 0.65
N ILE A 249 -18.74 10.09 1.23
CA ILE A 249 -18.40 8.70 0.90
C ILE A 249 -19.61 8.08 0.23
N VAL A 250 -19.40 7.46 -0.93
CA VAL A 250 -20.42 6.64 -1.58
C VAL A 250 -20.21 5.20 -1.10
N ALA A 251 -20.94 4.82 -0.05
CA ALA A 251 -20.95 3.44 0.43
C ALA A 251 -22.14 2.69 -0.20
N GLN A 252 -22.13 2.54 -1.52
CA GLN A 252 -23.14 1.75 -2.22
C GLN A 252 -22.78 0.26 -2.15
N GLY A 253 -23.48 -0.48 -1.29
CA GLY A 253 -23.36 -1.93 -1.17
C GLY A 253 -22.49 -2.42 -0.01
N PRO A 254 -22.28 -3.75 0.09
CA PRO A 254 -21.60 -4.36 1.23
C PRO A 254 -20.11 -4.00 1.30
N ARG A 255 -19.44 -3.80 0.15
CA ARG A 255 -18.03 -3.40 0.03
C ARG A 255 -17.79 -2.70 -1.31
N VAL A 256 -17.03 -1.61 -1.32
CA VAL A 256 -16.65 -0.87 -2.54
C VAL A 256 -15.13 -0.78 -2.63
N PHE A 257 -14.56 -1.23 -3.74
CA PHE A 257 -13.12 -1.11 -4.03
C PHE A 257 -12.86 0.16 -4.81
N ARG A 258 -11.83 0.90 -4.43
CA ARG A 258 -11.46 2.15 -5.09
C ARG A 258 -9.95 2.34 -5.12
N THR A 259 -9.41 2.52 -6.32
CA THR A 259 -8.02 2.92 -6.50
C THR A 259 -7.89 4.43 -6.37
N CYS A 260 -7.04 4.87 -5.45
CA CYS A 260 -6.68 6.26 -5.22
C CYS A 260 -5.42 6.60 -6.03
N VAL A 261 -5.56 7.53 -6.98
CA VAL A 261 -4.50 7.89 -7.97
C VAL A 261 -3.76 9.18 -7.65
N ASP A 262 -4.24 9.99 -6.71
CA ASP A 262 -3.57 11.20 -6.27
C ASP A 262 -2.74 10.92 -5.02
N ALA A 263 -1.46 11.33 -5.04
CA ALA A 263 -0.45 11.16 -3.99
C ALA A 263 -0.77 11.95 -2.69
N ARG A 264 -2.04 12.09 -2.34
CA ARG A 264 -2.42 12.62 -1.04
C ARG A 264 -2.27 11.51 -0.01
N PRO A 265 -1.64 11.83 1.13
CA PRO A 265 -1.44 10.84 2.15
C PRO A 265 -2.72 10.15 2.59
N TRP A 266 -2.76 8.81 2.51
CA TRP A 266 -3.74 8.09 3.33
C TRP A 266 -3.25 8.12 4.78
N ALA A 267 -4.03 8.76 5.65
CA ALA A 267 -3.72 8.97 7.07
C ALA A 267 -2.41 9.76 7.35
N PRO A 268 -2.32 11.05 6.94
CA PRO A 268 -1.18 11.90 7.28
C PRO A 268 -1.10 12.09 8.80
N GLY A 269 -0.03 11.60 9.41
CA GLY A 269 0.20 11.71 10.86
C GLY A 269 0.56 10.41 11.55
N VAL A 270 0.32 9.26 10.90
CA VAL A 270 0.68 7.94 11.43
C VAL A 270 2.14 7.59 11.09
N GLY A 271 3.11 8.42 11.51
CA GLY A 271 4.57 8.14 11.48
C GLY A 271 5.08 7.18 10.39
N GLY A 272 4.76 7.41 9.12
CA GLY A 272 5.01 6.51 8.00
C GLY A 272 4.81 7.20 6.67
N TYR A 273 5.34 6.59 5.60
CA TYR A 273 5.07 7.05 4.25
C TYR A 273 3.61 6.76 3.92
N PRO A 274 2.87 7.75 3.43
CA PRO A 274 1.53 7.49 2.96
C PRO A 274 1.50 6.52 1.79
N LEU A 275 0.38 5.82 1.65
CA LEU A 275 0.15 5.01 0.46
C LEU A 275 -0.11 5.92 -0.76
N GLU A 276 0.90 6.11 -1.62
CA GLU A 276 0.84 7.08 -2.73
C GLU A 276 -0.04 6.62 -3.90
N ARG A 277 -0.13 5.29 -4.11
CA ARG A 277 -0.99 4.64 -5.10
C ARG A 277 -1.58 3.41 -4.48
N HIS A 278 -2.79 3.51 -3.95
CA HIS A 278 -3.40 2.43 -3.18
C HIS A 278 -4.80 2.11 -3.65
N THR A 279 -5.24 0.92 -3.29
CA THR A 279 -6.64 0.55 -3.38
C THR A 279 -7.19 0.44 -1.99
N ALA A 280 -8.35 1.07 -1.77
CA ALA A 280 -9.11 0.99 -0.54
C ALA A 280 -10.40 0.23 -0.79
N ALA A 281 -10.68 -0.75 0.06
CA ALA A 281 -11.99 -1.38 0.19
C ALA A 281 -12.73 -0.71 1.34
N VAL A 282 -13.84 -0.03 1.03
CA VAL A 282 -14.65 0.74 1.99
C VAL A 282 -15.96 0.01 2.24
N TRP A 283 -16.37 -0.08 3.49
CA TRP A 283 -17.64 -0.67 3.87
C TRP A 283 -18.25 -0.02 5.11
N ARG A 284 -19.50 -0.35 5.40
CA ARG A 284 -20.27 0.24 6.49
C ARG A 284 -20.87 -0.84 7.38
N ARG A 285 -20.85 -0.60 8.70
CA ARG A 285 -21.63 -1.38 9.68
C ARG A 285 -22.27 -0.42 10.68
N GLY A 286 -23.60 -0.34 10.66
CA GLY A 286 -24.35 0.58 11.50
C GLY A 286 -23.94 2.04 11.28
N ARG A 287 -23.39 2.68 12.32
CA ARG A 287 -22.93 4.09 12.30
C ARG A 287 -21.41 4.24 12.13
N VAL A 288 -20.72 3.20 11.70
CA VAL A 288 -19.26 3.22 11.50
C VAL A 288 -18.97 2.90 10.04
N VAL A 289 -18.09 3.70 9.43
CA VAL A 289 -17.49 3.45 8.13
C VAL A 289 -16.08 2.94 8.36
N TYR A 290 -15.74 1.89 7.65
CA TYR A 290 -14.43 1.26 7.71
C TYR A 290 -13.78 1.32 6.34
N ALA A 291 -12.46 1.31 6.32
CA ALA A 291 -11.72 1.02 5.11
C ALA A 291 -10.53 0.12 5.41
N ALA A 292 -10.16 -0.70 4.45
CA ALA A 292 -8.92 -1.45 4.43
C ALA A 292 -8.20 -1.07 3.14
N GLY A 293 -6.90 -0.85 3.19
CA GLY A 293 -6.17 -0.40 2.02
C GLY A 293 -4.74 -0.89 2.03
N VAL A 294 -4.21 -1.01 0.82
CA VAL A 294 -2.87 -1.49 0.52
C VAL A 294 -2.40 -0.81 -0.76
N GLU A 295 -1.10 -0.58 -0.86
CA GLU A 295 -0.53 -0.02 -2.08
C GLU A 295 -0.69 -0.98 -3.27
N GLY A 296 -0.84 -0.39 -4.46
CA GLY A 296 -1.12 -1.08 -5.71
C GLY A 296 -2.60 -1.05 -6.11
N ALA A 297 -2.88 -1.69 -7.24
CA ALA A 297 -4.22 -1.87 -7.78
C ALA A 297 -4.32 -3.19 -8.55
N GLY A 298 -5.56 -3.62 -8.81
CA GLY A 298 -5.88 -4.80 -9.62
C GLY A 298 -6.30 -6.01 -8.80
N ARG A 299 -6.57 -7.13 -9.49
CA ARG A 299 -7.22 -8.31 -8.91
C ARG A 299 -6.52 -8.89 -7.67
N HIS A 300 -5.19 -8.83 -7.64
CA HIS A 300 -4.39 -9.35 -6.53
C HIS A 300 -4.59 -8.54 -5.26
N VAL A 301 -4.68 -7.22 -5.43
CA VAL A 301 -4.98 -6.29 -4.35
C VAL A 301 -6.40 -6.49 -3.83
N ASP A 302 -7.36 -6.66 -4.73
CA ASP A 302 -8.76 -6.91 -4.36
C ASP A 302 -8.90 -8.23 -3.60
N ALA A 303 -8.19 -9.28 -4.01
CA ALA A 303 -8.17 -10.57 -3.33
C ALA A 303 -7.58 -10.47 -1.92
N LEU A 304 -6.45 -9.77 -1.78
CA LEU A 304 -5.83 -9.51 -0.48
C LEU A 304 -6.78 -8.75 0.46
N LEU A 305 -7.32 -7.61 -0.01
CA LEU A 305 -8.25 -6.80 0.77
C LEU A 305 -9.51 -7.58 1.15
N THR A 306 -10.03 -8.41 0.25
CA THR A 306 -11.18 -9.29 0.54
C THR A 306 -10.86 -10.24 1.68
N ALA A 307 -9.75 -10.98 1.59
CA ALA A 307 -9.35 -11.94 2.61
C ALA A 307 -9.06 -11.27 3.97
N LEU A 308 -8.45 -10.09 3.95
CA LEU A 308 -8.24 -9.29 5.17
C LEU A 308 -9.56 -8.91 5.82
N ILE A 309 -10.52 -8.40 5.04
CA ILE A 309 -11.84 -7.98 5.55
C ILE A 309 -12.64 -9.17 6.06
N ASP A 310 -12.59 -10.31 5.38
CA ASP A 310 -13.24 -11.54 5.84
C ASP A 310 -12.64 -12.08 7.14
N GLY A 311 -11.36 -11.81 7.38
CA GLY A 311 -10.67 -12.10 8.63
C GLY A 311 -10.93 -11.09 9.76
N ILE A 312 -11.72 -10.03 9.58
CA ILE A 312 -11.97 -9.03 10.63
C ILE A 312 -12.96 -9.54 11.69
N GLU A 313 -12.55 -9.46 12.95
CA GLU A 313 -13.44 -9.57 14.11
C GLU A 313 -13.92 -8.17 14.53
N TYR A 314 -15.23 -7.99 14.67
CA TYR A 314 -15.82 -6.73 15.12
C TYR A 314 -15.99 -6.74 16.63
N VAL A 315 -15.35 -5.79 17.31
CA VAL A 315 -15.35 -5.69 18.77
C VAL A 315 -16.18 -4.48 19.18
N ASP A 316 -17.32 -4.73 19.82
CA ASP A 316 -18.22 -3.70 20.35
C ASP A 316 -17.71 -3.14 21.70
N PRO A 317 -17.99 -1.87 22.03
CA PRO A 317 -17.70 -1.34 23.36
C PRO A 317 -18.51 -2.07 24.44
N SER A 318 -17.90 -2.31 25.60
CA SER A 318 -18.50 -2.94 26.79
C SER A 318 -19.32 -1.97 27.63
#